data_AF-A0A938ZR93-F1
#
_entry.id   AF-A0A938ZR93-F1
#
_cell.length_a   1.000
_cell.length_b   1.000
_cell.length_c   1.000
_cell.angle_alpha   90.00
_cell.angle_beta   90.00
_cell.angle_gamma   90.00
#
_symmetry.space_group_name_H-M   'P 1'
#
loop_
_entity.id
_entity.type
_entity.pdbx_description
1 polymer ?
#
loop_
_entity_poly.entity_id
_entity_poly.type
_entity_poly.pdbx_seq_one_letter_code
_entity_poly.pdbx_strand_id
1 'polypeptide(L)' 'MSKNKGNPDNLKPFTTDRERPLTEYLHLRVTKEMKEEVKAKDDPPEFCRQAIQEKLDREK' A
#
# COMPACT_ATOMS: atom_id res chain seq x y z
N MET A 1 24.58 -32.80 -2.43
CA MET A 1 24.35 -31.52 -1.72
C MET A 1 24.15 -30.43 -2.77
N SER A 2 22.91 -30.01 -3.04
CA SER A 2 22.64 -29.01 -4.09
C SER A 2 23.27 -27.66 -3.75
N LYS A 3 24.23 -27.23 -4.56
CA LYS A 3 24.76 -25.86 -4.58
C LYS A 3 23.81 -24.96 -5.38
N ASN A 4 22.57 -24.79 -4.91
CA ASN A 4 21.68 -23.75 -5.46
C ASN A 4 21.79 -22.53 -4.55
N LYS A 5 23.00 -21.95 -4.47
CA LYS A 5 23.24 -20.71 -3.73
C LYS A 5 22.81 -19.58 -4.68
N GLY A 6 21.57 -19.10 -4.54
CA GLY A 6 21.07 -17.98 -5.34
C GLY A 6 22.02 -16.79 -5.26
N ASN A 7 22.31 -16.17 -6.40
CA ASN A 7 23.24 -15.04 -6.47
C ASN A 7 22.64 -13.80 -5.78
N PRO A 8 23.26 -13.30 -4.69
CA PRO A 8 22.77 -12.11 -4.00
C PRO A 8 22.86 -10.84 -4.86
N ASP A 9 23.73 -10.81 -5.88
CA ASP A 9 23.90 -9.68 -6.80
C ASP A 9 22.67 -9.38 -7.69
N ASN A 10 21.75 -10.34 -7.85
CA ASN A 10 20.52 -10.16 -8.63
C ASN A 10 19.32 -9.67 -7.81
N LEU A 11 19.51 -9.38 -6.52
CA LEU A 11 18.47 -8.83 -5.66
C LEU A 11 18.28 -7.35 -5.97
N LYS A 12 17.32 -7.03 -6.86
CA LYS A 12 16.89 -5.66 -7.07
C LYS A 12 16.15 -5.17 -5.81
N PRO A 13 16.54 -4.03 -5.20
CA PRO A 13 15.79 -3.46 -4.11
C PRO A 13 14.37 -3.12 -4.58
N PHE A 14 13.37 -3.38 -3.73
CA PHE A 14 12.00 -2.96 -3.98
C PHE A 14 11.95 -1.43 -3.90
N THR A 15 12.14 -0.76 -5.04
CA THR A 15 11.94 0.68 -5.16
C THR A 15 10.46 0.96 -5.37
N THR A 16 9.97 2.07 -4.84
CA THR A 16 8.62 2.55 -5.15
C THR A 16 8.71 4.02 -5.55
N ASP A 17 7.96 4.42 -6.59
CA ASP A 17 7.98 5.78 -7.15
C ASP A 17 7.26 6.83 -6.27
N ARG A 18 7.18 6.60 -4.95
CA ARG A 18 6.43 7.47 -4.02
C ARG A 18 7.32 8.62 -3.57
N GLU A 19 6.80 9.85 -3.62
CA GLU A 19 7.51 11.03 -3.10
C GLU A 19 7.75 10.95 -1.58
N ARG A 20 6.83 10.31 -0.83
CA ARG A 20 6.92 10.19 0.63
C ARG A 20 6.85 8.72 1.07
N PRO A 21 7.73 8.31 2.00
CA PRO A 21 7.70 6.96 2.54
C PRO A 21 6.45 6.76 3.42
N LEU A 22 5.84 5.58 3.31
CA LEU A 22 4.75 5.17 4.20
C LEU A 22 5.34 4.53 5.44
N THR A 23 5.47 5.29 6.52
CA THR A 23 6.08 4.84 7.79
C THR A 23 5.05 4.46 8.86
N GLU A 24 3.81 4.93 8.72
CA GLU A 24 2.78 4.85 9.76
C GLU A 24 1.58 3.99 9.33
N TYR A 25 0.89 3.42 10.33
CA TYR A 25 -0.34 2.64 10.16
C TYR A 25 -1.55 3.39 10.71
N LEU A 26 -2.67 3.31 9.98
CA LEU A 26 -3.97 3.82 10.42
C LEU A 26 -4.94 2.65 10.68
N HIS A 27 -5.42 2.52 11.92
CA HIS A 27 -6.42 1.52 12.29
C HIS A 27 -7.83 2.15 12.28
N LEU A 28 -8.63 1.85 11.27
CA LEU A 28 -9.99 2.37 11.10
C LEU A 28 -11.04 1.26 11.20
N ARG A 29 -12.15 1.54 11.89
CA ARG A 29 -13.36 0.71 11.82
C ARG A 29 -14.25 1.21 10.68
N VAL A 30 -14.66 0.30 9.80
CA VAL A 30 -15.52 0.58 8.63
C VAL A 30 -16.71 -0.37 8.63
N THR A 31 -17.77 -0.03 7.89
CA THR A 31 -18.91 -0.95 7.69
C THR A 31 -18.50 -2.16 6.85
N LYS A 32 -19.32 -3.22 6.89
CA LYS A 32 -19.07 -4.45 6.12
C LYS A 32 -19.08 -4.17 4.62
N GLU A 33 -20.05 -3.41 4.15
CA GLU A 33 -20.22 -3.03 2.75
C GLU A 33 -19.00 -2.26 2.24
N MET A 34 -18.54 -1.26 2.99
CA MET A 34 -17.32 -0.50 2.63
C MET A 34 -16.10 -1.40 2.53
N LYS A 35 -15.94 -2.37 3.44
CA LYS A 35 -14.81 -3.32 3.38
C LYS A 35 -14.86 -4.19 2.14
N GLU A 36 -16.04 -4.62 1.71
CA GLU A 36 -16.23 -5.43 0.50
C GLU A 36 -15.94 -4.61 -0.76
N GLU A 37 -16.46 -3.38 -0.84
CA GLU A 37 -16.20 -2.46 -1.95
C GLU A 37 -14.72 -2.09 -2.09
N VAL A 38 -14.05 -1.78 -0.98
CA VAL A 38 -12.62 -1.45 -0.96
C VAL A 38 -11.80 -2.65 -1.40
N LYS A 39 -12.13 -3.86 -0.91
CA LYS A 39 -11.44 -5.10 -1.31
C LYS A 39 -11.64 -5.47 -2.78
N ALA A 40 -12.74 -5.04 -3.39
CA ALA A 40 -12.99 -5.27 -4.81
C ALA A 40 -12.20 -4.34 -5.73
N LYS A 41 -11.47 -3.34 -5.20
CA LYS A 41 -10.57 -2.47 -5.98
C LYS A 41 -9.26 -3.16 -6.30
N ASP A 42 -8.60 -2.74 -7.38
CA ASP A 42 -7.31 -3.27 -7.81
C ASP A 42 -6.18 -3.00 -6.79
N ASP A 43 -6.18 -1.81 -6.18
CA ASP A 43 -5.26 -1.45 -5.08
C ASP A 43 -6.05 -0.86 -3.90
N PRO A 44 -6.55 -1.71 -2.99
CA PRO A 44 -7.33 -1.27 -1.83
C PRO A 44 -6.56 -0.31 -0.90
N PRO A 45 -5.27 -0.56 -0.57
CA PRO A 45 -4.48 0.38 0.22
C PRO A 45 -4.32 1.76 -0.42
N GLU A 46 -4.04 1.82 -1.73
CA GLU A 46 -3.86 3.09 -2.43
C GLU A 46 -5.18 3.85 -2.56
N PHE A 47 -6.28 3.15 -2.84
CA PHE A 47 -7.62 3.75 -2.83
C PHE A 47 -7.95 4.42 -1.50
N CYS A 48 -7.72 3.74 -0.38
CA CYS A 48 -7.93 4.31 0.95
C CYS A 48 -7.04 5.54 1.20
N ARG A 49 -5.77 5.50 0.78
CA ARG A 49 -4.83 6.63 0.92
C ARG A 49 -5.32 7.85 0.14
N GLN A 50 -5.69 7.66 -1.13
CA GLN A 50 -6.17 8.74 -2.00
C GLN A 50 -7.45 9.36 -1.45
N ALA A 51 -8.42 8.55 -1.02
CA ALA A 51 -9.68 9.05 -0.45
C ALA A 51 -9.45 9.89 0.82
N ILE A 52 -8.53 9.45 1.70
CA ILE A 52 -8.16 10.22 2.90
C ILE A 52 -7.47 11.52 2.52
N GLN A 53 -6.50 11.47 1.61
CA GLN A 53 -5.74 12.66 1.17
C GLN A 53 -6.66 13.69 0.52
N GLU A 54 -7.56 13.25 -0.37
CA GLU A 54 -8.54 14.12 -1.02
C GLU A 54 -9.46 14.80 -0.01
N LYS A 55 -9.92 14.07 1.01
CA LYS A 55 -10.76 14.64 2.07
C LYS A 55 -10.00 15.68 2.91
N LEU A 56 -8.74 15.41 3.26
CA LEU A 56 -7.88 16.34 3.97
C LEU A 56 -7.59 17.62 3.17
N ASP A 57 -7.37 17.48 1.86
CA ASP A 57 -7.09 18.63 0.99
C ASP A 57 -8.32 19.49 0.74
N ARG A 58 -9.52 18.91 0.75
CA ARG A 58 -10.80 19.66 0.68
C ARG A 58 -11.13 20.42 1.97
N GLU A 59 -10.55 20.05 3.10
CA GLU A 59 -10.79 20.70 4.40
C GLU A 59 -9.76 21.80 4.73
N LYS A 60 -8.73 21.97 3.90
CA LYS A 60 -7.79 23.09 3.97
C LYS A 60 -8.33 24.32 3.26
#